data_AF-A0A9X1A9J2-F1
#
_entry.id   AF-A0A9X1A9J2-F1
#
_cell.length_a   1.000
_cell.length_b   1.000
_cell.length_c   1.000
_cell.angle_alpha   90.00
_cell.angle_beta   90.00
_cell.angle_gamma   90.00
#
_symmetry.space_group_name_H-M   'P 1'
#
loop_
_entity.id
_entity.type
_entity.pdbx_description
1 polymer ?
#
loop_
_entity_poly.entity_id
_entity_poly.type
_entity_poly.pdbx_seq_one_letter_code
_entity_poly.pdbx_strand_id
1 'polypeptide(L)'
;MLKVPNALFVVTVIAATSGASSIVDAQISASRERAPVGTYLWFPDSAGPKSEDECRALVASVKPSRKRVEQWLWGRMPNSDPGTDDFYLVLTETRMDPTFSAEGDYDAGEVALGPTMNGETPFTLVPDDHPDTTIKGTIVANPNSQIVAVTLRDIPLDDGQTDRTVYYCRFDEPMTET
;
A
#
# COMPACT_ATOMS: atom_id res chain seq x y z
N MET A 1 71.17 -44.21 18.04
CA MET A 1 70.90 -44.72 19.41
C MET A 1 69.65 -44.04 19.93
N LEU A 2 68.57 -44.82 20.07
CA LEU A 2 67.80 -45.08 21.31
C LEU A 2 66.99 -43.85 21.82
N LYS A 3 65.65 -43.80 21.67
CA LYS A 3 64.56 -44.56 22.33
C LYS A 3 64.05 -43.84 23.62
N VAL A 4 62.87 -43.23 23.46
CA VAL A 4 61.88 -42.72 24.44
C VAL A 4 61.59 -43.80 25.50
N PRO A 5 61.33 -43.55 26.82
CA PRO A 5 60.03 -43.01 27.33
C PRO A 5 60.11 -42.22 28.67
N ASN A 6 59.11 -41.48 29.15
CA ASN A 6 57.90 -41.99 29.82
C ASN A 6 56.96 -40.82 30.17
N ALA A 7 55.66 -41.08 30.02
CA ALA A 7 54.55 -40.23 30.45
C ALA A 7 54.21 -40.44 31.94
N LEU A 8 53.64 -39.42 32.60
CA LEU A 8 52.47 -39.60 33.49
C LEU A 8 51.82 -38.25 33.89
N PHE A 9 50.53 -38.13 33.57
CA PHE A 9 49.36 -37.51 34.25
C PHE A 9 49.57 -36.76 35.60
N VAL A 10 48.80 -35.77 36.07
CA VAL A 10 47.33 -35.48 36.06
C VAL A 10 47.13 -33.98 36.44
N VAL A 11 45.98 -33.39 36.05
CA VAL A 11 45.05 -32.53 36.86
C VAL A 11 44.54 -31.31 36.08
N THR A 12 43.24 -31.37 35.84
CA THR A 12 42.32 -30.37 35.29
C THR A 12 42.21 -29.13 36.18
N VAL A 13 42.24 -27.93 35.60
CA VAL A 13 41.56 -26.75 36.18
C VAL A 13 40.64 -26.17 35.12
N ILE A 14 39.34 -26.27 35.40
CA ILE A 14 38.25 -25.62 34.70
C ILE A 14 38.36 -24.12 35.01
N ALA A 15 38.75 -23.30 34.04
CA ALA A 15 38.58 -21.86 34.12
C ALA A 15 37.41 -21.46 33.22
N ALA A 16 36.26 -21.24 33.85
CA ALA A 16 35.08 -20.66 33.22
C ALA A 16 35.40 -19.21 32.82
N THR A 17 35.71 -18.97 31.55
CA THR A 17 35.70 -17.62 31.00
C THR A 17 34.35 -17.40 30.31
N SER A 18 33.47 -16.77 31.07
CA SER A 18 32.42 -15.85 30.65
C SER A 18 32.08 -15.93 29.16
N GLY A 19 31.00 -16.66 28.86
CA GLY A 19 30.36 -16.59 27.56
C GLY A 19 30.04 -15.12 27.26
N ALA A 20 30.74 -14.56 26.29
CA ALA A 20 30.26 -13.40 25.58
C ALA A 20 29.01 -13.88 24.82
N SER A 21 27.86 -13.78 25.47
CA SER A 21 26.59 -13.69 24.77
C SER A 21 26.68 -12.42 23.94
N SER A 22 27.25 -12.52 22.74
CA SER A 22 26.99 -11.57 21.67
C SER A 22 25.51 -11.74 21.37
N ILE A 23 24.72 -10.97 22.12
CA ILE A 23 23.39 -10.55 21.75
C ILE A 23 23.63 -9.92 20.38
N VAL A 24 23.39 -10.71 19.33
CA VAL A 24 23.01 -10.16 18.05
C VAL A 24 21.78 -9.33 18.38
N ASP A 25 22.00 -8.05 18.64
CA ASP A 25 21.03 -7.02 18.37
C ASP A 25 20.67 -7.23 16.90
N ALA A 26 19.64 -8.05 16.70
CA ALA A 26 18.83 -8.00 15.53
C ALA A 26 18.23 -6.60 15.54
N GLN A 27 19.01 -5.63 15.05
CA GLN A 27 18.47 -4.48 14.36
C GLN A 27 17.67 -5.08 13.21
N ILE A 28 16.43 -5.46 13.51
CA ILE A 28 15.34 -5.44 12.56
C ILE A 28 15.26 -3.97 12.18
N SER A 29 16.10 -3.58 11.22
CA SER A 29 15.83 -2.45 10.37
C SER A 29 14.52 -2.84 9.71
N ALA A 30 13.40 -2.47 10.34
CA ALA A 30 12.11 -2.46 9.70
C ALA A 30 12.32 -1.50 8.52
N SER A 31 12.67 -2.07 7.37
CA SER A 31 12.64 -1.36 6.11
C SER A 31 11.22 -0.82 6.03
N ARG A 32 11.05 0.49 6.24
CA ARG A 32 9.76 1.13 6.01
C ARG A 32 9.38 0.75 4.59
N GLU A 33 8.28 0.02 4.46
CA GLU A 33 7.72 -0.29 3.16
C GLU A 33 7.42 1.04 2.47
N ARG A 34 7.54 1.08 1.14
CA ARG A 34 7.20 2.28 0.41
C ARG A 34 5.69 2.49 0.47
N ALA A 35 5.28 3.75 0.59
CA ALA A 35 3.88 4.12 0.46
C ALA A 35 3.33 3.66 -0.91
N PRO A 36 2.07 3.22 -0.97
CA PRO A 36 1.46 2.69 -2.19
C PRO A 36 1.05 3.85 -3.11
N VAL A 37 2.02 4.61 -3.62
CA VAL A 37 1.79 5.62 -4.65
C VAL A 37 1.65 4.94 -6.02
N GLY A 38 0.79 5.48 -6.87
CA GLY A 38 0.52 4.94 -8.19
C GLY A 38 -0.87 5.26 -8.71
N THR A 39 -1.25 4.56 -9.77
CA THR A 39 -2.58 4.62 -10.35
C THR A 39 -3.25 3.26 -10.24
N TYR A 40 -4.51 3.25 -9.82
CA TYR A 40 -5.26 2.03 -9.55
C TYR A 40 -6.60 2.06 -10.28
N LEU A 41 -7.05 0.91 -10.78
CA LEU A 41 -8.33 0.76 -11.44
C LEU A 41 -9.41 0.52 -10.38
N TRP A 42 -10.49 1.29 -10.38
CA TRP A 42 -11.61 1.09 -9.46
C TRP A 42 -12.26 -0.29 -9.62
N PHE A 43 -12.61 -0.91 -8.50
CA PHE A 43 -13.37 -2.15 -8.47
C PHE A 43 -14.85 -1.86 -8.14
N PRO A 44 -15.81 -2.29 -8.96
CA PRO A 44 -17.20 -1.80 -8.89
C PRO A 44 -18.04 -2.30 -7.73
N ASP A 45 -17.63 -3.36 -7.04
CA ASP A 45 -18.37 -3.93 -5.91
C ASP A 45 -17.89 -3.32 -4.59
N SER A 46 -18.82 -2.80 -3.79
CA SER A 46 -18.53 -2.23 -2.47
C SER A 46 -18.13 -3.27 -1.42
N ALA A 47 -18.40 -4.56 -1.65
CA ALA A 47 -17.85 -5.64 -0.83
C ALA A 47 -16.37 -5.91 -1.13
N GLY A 48 -15.83 -5.34 -2.21
CA GLY A 48 -14.47 -5.56 -2.70
C GLY A 48 -14.28 -6.90 -3.42
N PRO A 49 -13.11 -7.09 -4.05
CA PRO A 49 -12.78 -8.34 -4.73
C PRO A 49 -12.64 -9.49 -3.74
N LYS A 50 -13.23 -10.65 -4.05
CA LYS A 50 -13.16 -11.86 -3.22
C LYS A 50 -11.85 -12.61 -3.39
N SER A 51 -11.10 -12.29 -4.43
CA SER A 51 -9.81 -12.89 -4.73
C SER A 51 -8.97 -12.00 -5.64
N GLU A 52 -7.67 -12.27 -5.66
CA GLU A 52 -6.71 -11.65 -6.58
C GLU A 52 -7.08 -11.87 -8.07
N ASP A 53 -7.75 -12.99 -8.38
CA ASP A 53 -8.17 -13.31 -9.75
C ASP A 53 -9.28 -12.38 -10.26
N GLU A 54 -10.15 -11.88 -9.38
CA GLU A 54 -11.18 -10.91 -9.77
C GLU A 54 -10.55 -9.59 -10.23
N CYS A 55 -9.52 -9.11 -9.52
CA CYS A 55 -8.76 -7.95 -9.97
C CYS A 55 -8.03 -8.20 -11.29
N ARG A 56 -7.37 -9.36 -11.45
CA ARG A 56 -6.71 -9.71 -12.72
C ARG A 56 -7.70 -9.78 -13.88
N ALA A 57 -8.87 -10.38 -13.68
CA ALA A 57 -9.91 -10.47 -14.68
C ALA A 57 -10.46 -9.09 -15.06
N LEU A 58 -10.68 -8.22 -14.07
CA LEU A 58 -11.12 -6.85 -14.30
C LEU A 58 -10.09 -6.07 -15.14
N VAL A 59 -8.82 -6.11 -14.74
CA VAL A 59 -7.73 -5.43 -15.47
C VAL A 59 -7.60 -5.96 -16.90
N ALA A 60 -7.70 -7.28 -17.10
CA ALA A 60 -7.64 -7.89 -18.44
C ALA A 60 -8.83 -7.50 -19.33
N SER A 61 -10.01 -7.28 -18.73
CA SER A 61 -11.24 -6.86 -19.42
C SER A 61 -11.19 -5.38 -19.79
N VAL A 62 -10.94 -4.51 -18.80
CA VAL A 62 -10.95 -3.05 -18.96
C VAL A 62 -9.74 -2.56 -19.77
N LYS A 63 -8.60 -3.26 -19.66
CA LYS A 63 -7.31 -2.86 -20.25
C LYS A 63 -6.97 -1.40 -19.90
N PRO A 64 -6.84 -1.09 -18.60
CA PRO A 64 -6.53 0.26 -18.14
C PRO A 64 -5.18 0.73 -18.70
N SER A 65 -5.04 2.05 -18.87
CA SER A 65 -3.75 2.63 -19.30
C SER A 65 -3.57 4.05 -18.77
N ARG A 66 -2.32 4.51 -18.58
CA ARG A 66 -2.03 5.89 -18.17
C ARG A 66 -2.60 6.90 -19.15
N LYS A 67 -2.59 6.60 -20.46
CA LYS A 67 -3.20 7.47 -21.46
C LYS A 67 -4.69 7.71 -21.20
N ARG A 68 -5.44 6.69 -20.78
CA ARG A 68 -6.87 6.81 -20.43
C ARG A 68 -7.06 7.59 -19.13
N VAL A 69 -6.19 7.36 -18.14
CA VAL A 69 -6.18 8.12 -16.87
C VAL A 69 -5.90 9.61 -17.13
N GLU A 70 -4.89 9.93 -17.94
CA GLU A 70 -4.58 11.30 -18.32
C GLU A 70 -5.76 11.94 -19.05
N GLN A 71 -6.41 11.23 -19.97
CA GLN A 71 -7.60 11.71 -20.64
C GLN A 71 -8.70 12.11 -19.64
N TRP A 72 -8.97 11.28 -18.63
CA TRP A 72 -9.86 11.63 -17.52
C TRP A 72 -9.42 12.90 -16.78
N LEU A 73 -8.15 13.01 -16.40
CA LEU A 73 -7.61 14.19 -15.71
C LEU A 73 -7.70 15.48 -16.55
N TRP A 74 -7.71 15.37 -17.87
CA TRP A 74 -7.92 16.50 -18.80
C TRP A 74 -9.40 16.76 -19.14
N GLY A 75 -10.35 16.12 -18.44
CA GLY A 75 -11.79 16.24 -18.71
C GLY A 75 -12.22 15.64 -20.05
N ARG A 76 -11.39 14.78 -20.64
CA ARG A 76 -11.68 14.04 -21.86
C ARG A 76 -12.09 12.64 -21.46
N MET A 77 -13.38 12.42 -21.25
CA MET A 77 -13.88 11.07 -21.02
C MET A 77 -13.40 10.18 -22.18
N PRO A 78 -12.66 9.08 -21.91
CA PRO A 78 -12.32 8.12 -22.95
C PRO A 78 -13.62 7.70 -23.66
N ASN A 79 -13.54 7.35 -24.94
CA ASN A 79 -14.68 6.71 -25.61
C ASN A 79 -14.88 5.32 -24.97
N SER A 80 -15.48 5.25 -23.78
CA SER A 80 -15.84 4.03 -23.11
C SER A 80 -17.14 3.51 -23.72
N ASP A 81 -17.20 2.19 -23.95
CA ASP A 81 -18.46 1.54 -24.23
C ASP A 81 -19.32 1.62 -22.95
N PRO A 82 -20.62 1.95 -23.03
CA PRO A 82 -21.50 1.98 -21.86
C PRO A 82 -21.41 0.66 -21.08
N GLY A 83 -21.00 0.72 -19.81
CA GLY A 83 -20.81 -0.47 -18.94
C GLY A 83 -19.37 -1.01 -18.88
N THR A 84 -18.40 -0.32 -19.47
CA THR A 84 -16.96 -0.60 -19.32
C THR A 84 -16.20 0.53 -18.62
N ASP A 85 -16.91 1.31 -17.80
CA ASP A 85 -16.40 2.54 -17.22
C ASP A 85 -15.11 2.27 -16.43
N ASP A 86 -14.05 2.91 -16.89
CA ASP A 86 -12.71 2.84 -16.33
C ASP A 86 -12.51 4.01 -15.39
N PHE A 87 -12.97 3.86 -14.15
CA PHE A 87 -12.67 4.80 -13.09
C PHE A 87 -11.35 4.46 -12.41
N TYR A 88 -10.64 5.48 -11.95
CA TYR A 88 -9.30 5.35 -11.44
C TYR A 88 -9.12 6.08 -10.11
N LEU A 89 -8.13 5.66 -9.35
CA LEU A 89 -7.51 6.45 -8.29
C LEU A 89 -6.08 6.80 -8.73
N VAL A 90 -5.76 8.09 -8.72
CA VAL A 90 -4.39 8.59 -8.83
C VAL A 90 -3.92 8.99 -7.43
N LEU A 91 -2.91 8.29 -6.93
CA LEU A 91 -2.34 8.52 -5.60
C LEU A 91 -0.87 8.90 -5.73
N THR A 92 -0.54 10.09 -5.27
CA THR A 92 0.82 10.60 -5.17
C THR A 92 1.24 10.72 -3.71
N GLU A 93 2.46 11.17 -3.44
CA GLU A 93 2.92 11.39 -2.06
C GLU A 93 2.09 12.45 -1.31
N THR A 94 1.44 13.37 -2.05
CA THR A 94 0.76 14.55 -1.47
C THR A 94 -0.66 14.76 -1.96
N ARG A 95 -1.18 13.90 -2.85
CA ARG A 95 -2.53 14.04 -3.41
C ARG A 95 -3.22 12.71 -3.64
N MET A 96 -4.50 12.65 -3.30
CA MET A 96 -5.45 11.60 -3.66
C MET A 96 -6.45 12.19 -4.65
N ASP A 97 -6.60 11.56 -5.82
CA ASP A 97 -7.42 12.09 -6.91
C ASP A 97 -8.15 10.95 -7.65
N PRO A 98 -9.38 10.61 -7.25
CA PRO A 98 -10.21 9.66 -7.98
C PRO A 98 -10.84 10.32 -9.22
N THR A 99 -10.98 9.59 -10.33
CA THR A 99 -11.62 10.10 -11.55
C THR A 99 -13.16 10.06 -11.48
N PHE A 100 -13.70 9.73 -10.31
CA PHE A 100 -15.09 9.88 -9.93
C PHE A 100 -15.12 10.38 -8.49
N SER A 101 -16.11 11.21 -8.16
CA SER A 101 -16.34 11.61 -6.77
C SER A 101 -17.54 10.84 -6.24
N ALA A 102 -17.40 10.31 -5.04
CA ALA A 102 -18.53 9.80 -4.27
C ALA A 102 -19.31 10.96 -3.63
N GLU A 103 -20.55 10.68 -3.22
CA GLU A 103 -21.42 11.67 -2.56
C GLU A 103 -20.69 12.46 -1.46
N GLY A 104 -20.84 13.78 -1.53
CA GLY A 104 -20.21 14.74 -0.63
C GLY A 104 -18.81 15.21 -1.03
N ASP A 105 -18.18 14.67 -2.08
CA ASP A 105 -16.89 15.15 -2.64
C ASP A 105 -15.71 15.17 -1.63
N TYR A 106 -15.68 14.16 -0.74
CA TYR A 106 -14.68 14.02 0.33
C TYR A 106 -13.44 13.19 -0.03
N ASP A 107 -13.36 12.65 -1.24
CA ASP A 107 -12.39 11.65 -1.69
C ASP A 107 -11.24 12.20 -2.54
N ALA A 108 -11.30 13.47 -2.94
CA ALA A 108 -10.25 14.15 -3.69
C ALA A 108 -9.61 15.26 -2.85
N GLY A 109 -8.28 15.32 -2.78
CA GLY A 109 -7.58 16.41 -2.11
C GLY A 109 -6.14 16.15 -1.69
N GLU A 110 -5.63 17.01 -0.81
CA GLU A 110 -4.27 16.92 -0.26
C GLU A 110 -4.18 15.76 0.74
N VAL A 111 -3.22 14.85 0.51
CA VAL A 111 -2.99 13.71 1.39
C VAL A 111 -1.64 13.83 2.09
N ALA A 112 -1.61 13.49 3.38
CA ALA A 112 -0.36 13.30 4.11
C ALA A 112 -0.24 11.82 4.49
N LEU A 113 0.67 11.12 3.82
CA LEU A 113 0.91 9.69 4.05
C LEU A 113 1.79 9.47 5.29
N GLY A 114 1.34 8.59 6.17
CA GLY A 114 2.11 8.08 7.29
C GLY A 114 3.08 6.95 6.87
N PRO A 115 3.83 6.38 7.82
CA PRO A 115 4.73 5.26 7.53
C PRO A 115 3.94 4.00 7.18
N THR A 116 4.34 3.32 6.11
CA THR A 116 3.78 2.01 5.74
C THR A 116 4.39 0.91 6.58
N MET A 117 3.53 0.08 7.19
CA MET A 117 3.91 -1.08 7.99
C MET A 117 2.97 -2.24 7.68
N ASN A 118 3.52 -3.40 7.32
CA ASN A 118 2.76 -4.62 7.01
C ASN A 118 1.66 -4.40 5.96
N GLY A 119 1.96 -3.66 4.89
CA GLY A 119 1.00 -3.35 3.82
C GLY A 119 -0.05 -2.29 4.16
N GLU A 120 -0.03 -1.71 5.37
CA GLU A 120 -0.97 -0.66 5.77
C GLU A 120 -0.28 0.71 5.85
N THR A 121 -0.91 1.72 5.26
CA THR A 121 -0.45 3.11 5.27
C THR A 121 -1.54 4.02 5.84
N PRO A 122 -1.42 4.50 7.08
CA PRO A 122 -2.35 5.51 7.59
C PRO A 122 -2.14 6.84 6.86
N PHE A 123 -3.19 7.64 6.73
CA PHE A 123 -3.07 8.98 6.15
C PHE A 123 -4.08 9.96 6.75
N THR A 124 -3.86 11.24 6.47
CA THR A 124 -4.89 12.29 6.58
C THR A 124 -5.16 12.89 5.21
N LEU A 125 -6.43 13.22 4.94
CA LEU A 125 -6.89 13.85 3.72
C LEU A 125 -7.58 15.17 4.07
N VAL A 126 -7.21 16.24 3.39
CA VAL A 126 -7.95 17.51 3.36
C VAL A 126 -8.64 17.59 1.99
N PRO A 127 -9.97 17.41 1.92
CA PRO A 127 -10.68 17.44 0.66
C PRO A 127 -10.64 18.81 0.01
N ASP A 128 -10.56 18.85 -1.32
CA ASP A 128 -10.50 20.11 -2.08
C ASP A 128 -11.79 20.94 -1.89
N ASP A 129 -12.95 20.29 -1.85
CA ASP A 129 -14.26 20.95 -1.68
C ASP A 129 -14.63 21.22 -0.21
N HIS A 130 -13.88 20.66 0.75
CA HIS A 130 -14.10 20.81 2.19
C HIS A 130 -12.78 21.09 2.94
N PRO A 131 -12.12 22.24 2.67
CA PRO A 131 -10.76 22.51 3.16
C PRO A 131 -10.65 22.73 4.68
N ASP A 132 -11.78 22.88 5.38
CA ASP A 132 -11.87 22.97 6.84
C ASP A 132 -12.01 21.59 7.51
N THR A 133 -12.16 20.53 6.72
CA THR A 133 -12.32 19.16 7.18
C THR A 133 -11.03 18.38 7.01
N THR A 134 -10.65 17.61 8.03
CA THR A 134 -9.53 16.66 7.94
C THR A 134 -10.04 15.25 8.23
N ILE A 135 -9.96 14.39 7.22
CA ILE A 135 -10.38 13.00 7.28
C ILE A 135 -9.16 12.14 7.59
N LYS A 136 -9.32 11.19 8.50
CA LYS A 136 -8.33 10.12 8.71
C LYS A 136 -8.66 8.94 7.81
N GLY A 137 -7.63 8.24 7.36
CA GLY A 137 -7.84 7.05 6.56
C GLY A 137 -6.70 6.05 6.66
N THR A 138 -6.92 4.92 5.99
CA THR A 138 -5.94 3.84 5.85
C THR A 138 -5.96 3.33 4.42
N ILE A 139 -4.79 3.11 3.85
CA ILE A 139 -4.61 2.36 2.61
C ILE A 139 -4.06 0.99 2.96
N VAL A 140 -4.74 -0.07 2.57
CA VAL A 140 -4.25 -1.45 2.65
C VAL A 140 -3.82 -1.88 1.25
N ALA A 141 -2.52 -2.11 1.06
CA ALA A 141 -1.92 -2.36 -0.23
C ALA A 141 -0.67 -3.25 -0.10
N ASN A 142 -0.88 -4.54 0.19
CA ASN A 142 0.21 -5.51 0.33
C ASN A 142 1.06 -5.57 -0.95
N PRO A 143 2.41 -5.52 -0.90
CA PRO A 143 3.26 -5.49 -2.10
C PRO A 143 3.03 -6.64 -3.09
N ASN A 144 2.59 -7.80 -2.61
CA ASN A 144 2.33 -8.99 -3.43
C ASN A 144 0.84 -9.19 -3.81
N SER A 145 -0.02 -8.22 -3.49
CA SER A 145 -1.46 -8.24 -3.80
C SER A 145 -1.77 -7.31 -4.98
N GLN A 146 -2.76 -7.67 -5.77
CA GLN A 146 -3.38 -6.81 -6.77
C GLN A 146 -4.46 -5.91 -6.16
N ILE A 147 -4.89 -6.19 -4.93
CA ILE A 147 -5.98 -5.49 -4.27
C ILE A 147 -5.41 -4.32 -3.48
N VAL A 148 -6.03 -3.16 -3.65
CA VAL A 148 -5.79 -1.95 -2.87
C VAL A 148 -7.13 -1.52 -2.27
N ALA A 149 -7.18 -1.35 -0.95
CA ALA A 149 -8.35 -0.82 -0.26
C ALA A 149 -8.02 0.55 0.34
N VAL A 150 -8.86 1.54 0.08
CA VAL A 150 -8.76 2.87 0.68
C VAL A 150 -9.97 3.07 1.58
N THR A 151 -9.74 3.24 2.87
CA THR A 151 -10.79 3.54 3.84
C THR A 151 -10.65 4.98 4.31
N LEU A 152 -11.70 5.76 4.11
CA LEU A 152 -11.91 7.06 4.74
C LEU A 152 -12.77 6.88 5.99
N ARG A 153 -12.38 7.48 7.11
CA ARG A 153 -13.06 7.33 8.40
C ARG A 153 -13.95 8.52 8.69
N ASP A 154 -15.08 8.26 9.34
CA ASP A 154 -15.98 9.28 9.88
C ASP A 154 -16.41 10.34 8.83
N ILE A 155 -16.68 9.91 7.59
CA ILE A 155 -17.12 10.80 6.51
C ILE A 155 -18.47 11.42 6.90
N PRO A 156 -18.59 12.76 6.94
CA PRO A 156 -19.84 13.42 7.28
C PRO A 156 -20.83 13.33 6.11
N LEU A 157 -21.97 12.72 6.37
CA LEU A 157 -23.14 12.63 5.49
C LEU A 157 -24.35 13.25 6.21
N ASP A 158 -25.45 13.46 5.47
CA ASP A 158 -26.66 14.10 5.99
C ASP A 158 -27.22 13.43 7.27
N ASP A 159 -27.08 12.10 7.37
CA ASP A 159 -27.61 11.29 8.47
C ASP A 159 -26.55 10.88 9.53
N GLY A 160 -25.34 11.44 9.47
CA GLY A 160 -24.29 11.18 10.46
C GLY A 160 -22.91 10.93 9.87
N GLN A 161 -22.06 10.21 10.59
CA GLN A 161 -20.70 9.85 10.14
C GLN A 161 -20.64 8.37 9.79
N THR A 162 -20.00 8.05 8.67
CA THR A 162 -19.76 6.66 8.25
C THR A 162 -18.34 6.46 7.74
N ASP A 163 -17.82 5.27 7.95
CA ASP A 163 -16.62 4.83 7.25
C ASP A 163 -16.99 4.48 5.81
N ARG A 164 -16.09 4.82 4.88
CA ARG A 164 -16.23 4.50 3.46
C ARG A 164 -14.99 3.81 2.97
N THR A 165 -15.14 2.58 2.49
CA THR A 165 -14.05 1.82 1.87
C THR A 165 -14.31 1.68 0.37
N VAL A 166 -13.31 2.05 -0.42
CA VAL A 166 -13.30 1.85 -1.87
C VAL A 166 -12.16 0.92 -2.24
N TYR A 167 -12.45 -0.02 -3.14
CA TYR A 167 -11.49 -1.02 -3.59
C TYR A 167 -10.99 -0.68 -4.99
N TYR A 168 -9.72 -0.97 -5.20
CA TYR A 168 -9.04 -0.77 -6.46
C TYR A 168 -8.15 -1.98 -6.77
N CYS A 169 -7.84 -2.14 -8.04
CA CYS A 169 -6.96 -3.14 -8.58
C CYS A 169 -5.69 -2.46 -9.12
N ARG A 170 -4.53 -2.99 -8.73
CA ARG A 170 -3.27 -2.65 -9.38
C ARG A 170 -3.31 -3.09 -10.84
N PHE A 171 -2.76 -2.25 -11.70
CA PHE A 171 -2.44 -2.64 -13.06
C PHE A 171 -1.04 -2.12 -13.36
N ASP A 172 -0.14 -3.04 -13.71
CA ASP A 172 1.22 -2.66 -14.07
C ASP A 172 1.19 -2.02 -15.45
N GLU A 173 1.45 -0.72 -15.51
CA GLU A 173 2.13 -0.17 -16.68
C GLU A 173 3.61 0.01 -16.34
N PRO A 174 4.53 -0.57 -17.12
CA PRO A 174 5.95 -0.32 -16.90
C PRO A 174 6.20 1.19 -16.98
N MET A 175 6.85 1.75 -15.94
CA MET A 175 7.39 3.11 -16.00
C MET A 175 8.41 3.14 -17.13
N THR A 176 8.04 3.67 -18.28
CA THR A 176 9.03 4.21 -19.20
C THR A 176 9.39 5.57 -18.65
N GLU A 177 10.57 5.66 -18.02
CA GLU A 177 11.20 6.94 -17.74
C GLU A 177 11.23 7.76 -19.04
N THR A 178 10.67 8.97 -19.01
CA THR A 178 10.90 10.01 -20.02
C THR A 178 11.54 11.21 -19.35
#